data_AF-A0A925J6X9-F1
#
_entry.id   AF-A0A925J6X9-F1
#
_cell.length_a   1.000
_cell.length_b   1.000
_cell.length_c   1.000
_cell.angle_alpha   90.00
_cell.angle_beta   90.00
_cell.angle_gamma   90.00
#
_symmetry.space_group_name_H-M   'P 1'
#
loop_
_entity.id
_entity.type
_entity.pdbx_description
1 polymer ?
#
loop_
_entity_poly.entity_id
_entity_poly.type
_entity_poly.pdbx_seq_one_letter_code
_entity_poly.pdbx_strand_id
1 'polypeptide(L)'
;MTGKPKSLTLLSAGGRVWLPAVMLCSVAIVQIFLAKTASLSPWKGGGFGMFSSLDGTAFRRVRIFVQAPGRDEELEISPSQERLAARAELFPSDSKLHKLAIAVASREKRYSRDVTTVRIEVWRADFNEYLEATDRPLRAFTWNVDQPPDNIR
;
A
#
# COMPACT_ATOMS: atom_id res chain seq x y z
N MET A 1 -27.28 23.96 -42.90
CA MET A 1 -26.65 22.62 -42.91
C MET A 1 -25.18 22.82 -42.50
N THR A 2 -24.85 22.45 -41.24
CA THR A 2 -23.88 21.37 -40.89
C THR A 2 -22.44 21.67 -41.33
N GLY A 3 -21.39 21.75 -40.51
CA GLY A 3 -21.14 21.44 -39.10
C GLY A 3 -19.68 20.97 -38.94
N LYS A 4 -18.87 21.70 -38.15
CA LYS A 4 -17.63 21.29 -37.43
C LYS A 4 -16.37 20.86 -38.25
N PRO A 5 -15.15 20.87 -37.66
CA PRO A 5 -14.82 21.05 -36.23
C PRO A 5 -13.88 22.23 -35.90
N LYS A 6 -14.10 22.83 -34.73
CA LYS A 6 -13.09 23.62 -34.01
C LYS A 6 -11.92 22.68 -33.68
N SER A 7 -10.84 22.82 -34.45
CA SER A 7 -9.53 22.27 -34.14
C SER A 7 -9.21 22.58 -32.68
N LEU A 8 -8.86 21.53 -31.93
CA LEU A 8 -8.37 21.59 -30.56
C LEU A 8 -6.98 22.24 -30.58
N THR A 9 -6.92 23.54 -30.83
CA THR A 9 -5.66 24.32 -30.84
C THR A 9 -5.34 24.76 -29.41
N LEU A 10 -5.15 23.80 -28.52
CA LEU A 10 -4.59 24.03 -27.20
C LEU A 10 -3.10 23.71 -27.29
N LEU A 11 -2.30 24.74 -27.54
CA LEU A 11 -0.94 24.97 -27.03
C LEU A 11 -0.26 25.99 -27.96
N SER A 12 -0.48 27.27 -27.66
CA SER A 12 0.40 28.35 -28.11
C SER A 12 1.84 28.05 -27.67
N ALA A 13 2.83 28.53 -28.42
CA ALA A 13 4.25 28.24 -28.20
C ALA A 13 4.72 28.49 -26.75
N GLY A 14 4.11 29.44 -26.03
CA GLY A 14 4.35 29.70 -24.61
C GLY A 14 3.90 28.57 -23.68
N GLY A 15 2.80 27.88 -23.98
CA GLY A 15 2.31 26.74 -23.18
C GLY A 15 3.23 25.52 -23.20
N ARG A 16 4.03 25.35 -24.26
CA ARG A 16 5.00 24.24 -24.36
C ARG A 16 6.19 24.41 -23.43
N VAL A 17 6.57 25.65 -23.12
CA VAL A 17 7.67 25.96 -22.20
C VAL A 17 7.27 25.69 -20.75
N TRP A 18 6.02 25.98 -20.39
CA TRP A 18 5.51 25.76 -19.04
C TRP A 18 5.03 24.33 -18.78
N LEU A 19 4.74 23.55 -19.82
CA LEU A 19 4.25 22.18 -19.68
C LEU A 19 5.19 21.29 -18.83
N PRO A 20 6.52 21.26 -19.04
CA PRO A 20 7.42 20.51 -18.17
C PRO A 20 7.40 21.00 -16.72
N ALA A 21 7.37 22.33 -16.49
CA ALA A 21 7.35 22.91 -15.16
C ALA A 21 6.07 22.55 -14.40
N VAL A 22 4.90 22.67 -15.04
CA VAL A 22 3.61 22.29 -14.45
C VAL A 22 3.56 20.79 -14.16
N MET A 23 4.08 19.97 -15.07
CA MET A 23 4.14 18.51 -14.88
C MET A 23 5.05 18.14 -13.71
N LEU A 24 6.23 18.76 -13.59
CA LEU A 24 7.14 18.55 -12.46
C LEU A 24 6.54 19.02 -11.14
N CYS A 25 5.92 20.20 -11.09
CA CYS A 25 5.22 20.69 -9.90
C CYS A 25 4.09 19.75 -9.48
N SER A 26 3.31 19.24 -10.45
CA SER A 26 2.25 18.28 -10.20
C SER A 26 2.79 16.98 -9.58
N VAL A 27 3.89 16.44 -10.14
CA VAL A 27 4.55 15.25 -9.60
C VAL A 27 5.06 15.52 -8.18
N ALA A 28 5.71 16.66 -7.94
CA ALA A 28 6.24 17.02 -6.62
C ALA A 28 5.11 17.13 -5.57
N ILE A 29 4.00 17.78 -5.91
CA ILE A 29 2.83 17.90 -5.02
C ILE A 29 2.27 16.52 -4.67
N VAL A 30 2.07 15.65 -5.67
CA VAL A 30 1.58 14.29 -5.45
C VAL A 30 2.54 13.48 -4.57
N GLN A 31 3.85 13.60 -4.79
CA GLN A 31 4.85 12.91 -3.97
C GLN A 31 4.85 13.40 -2.52
N ILE A 32 4.78 14.72 -2.28
CA ILE A 32 4.67 15.28 -0.94
C ILE A 32 3.40 14.80 -0.24
N PHE A 33 2.27 14.80 -0.96
CA PHE A 33 1.00 14.33 -0.42
C PHE A 33 1.08 12.85 -0.03
N LEU A 34 1.60 11.99 -0.91
CA LEU A 34 1.73 10.56 -0.63
C LEU A 34 2.71 10.28 0.51
N ALA A 35 3.84 11.01 0.58
CA ALA A 35 4.82 10.87 1.65
C ALA A 35 4.21 11.21 3.03
N LYS A 36 3.33 12.21 3.09
CA LYS A 36 2.68 12.64 4.33
C LYS A 36 1.50 11.77 4.75
N THR A 37 0.77 11.18 3.81
CA THR A 37 -0.53 10.54 4.11
C THR A 37 -0.50 9.02 4.12
N ALA A 38 0.45 8.40 3.42
CA ALA A 38 0.33 6.99 3.07
C ALA A 38 1.42 6.08 3.66
N SER A 39 2.12 6.56 4.70
CA SER A 39 3.13 5.80 5.46
C SER A 39 4.11 5.05 4.56
N LEU A 40 4.52 5.69 3.46
CA LEU A 40 5.45 5.13 2.48
C LEU A 40 6.74 4.70 3.17
N SER A 41 7.39 3.65 2.67
CA SER A 41 8.78 3.42 3.05
C SER A 41 9.62 4.62 2.60
N PRO A 42 10.62 5.06 3.37
CA PRO A 42 11.46 6.19 2.96
C PRO A 42 12.13 5.96 1.60
N TRP A 43 12.39 4.69 1.23
CA TRP A 43 12.82 4.30 -0.11
C TRP A 43 11.80 4.66 -1.21
N LYS A 44 10.51 4.50 -0.95
CA LYS A 44 9.43 4.80 -1.91
C LYS A 44 8.95 6.26 -1.85
N GLY A 45 9.16 6.94 -0.72
CA GLY A 45 8.83 8.36 -0.53
C GLY A 45 9.86 9.34 -1.08
N GLY A 46 10.89 8.87 -1.78
CA GLY A 46 11.92 9.72 -2.39
C GLY A 46 12.98 10.24 -1.40
N GLY A 47 13.13 9.60 -0.23
CA GLY A 47 14.20 9.92 0.71
C GLY A 47 15.50 9.12 0.43
N PHE A 48 16.57 9.43 1.15
CA PHE A 48 17.83 8.67 1.13
C PHE A 48 17.73 7.28 1.78
N GLY A 49 16.52 6.71 1.90
CA GLY A 49 16.27 5.41 2.56
C GLY A 49 16.99 4.22 1.93
N MET A 50 17.55 4.36 0.73
CA MET A 50 18.45 3.37 0.13
C MET A 50 19.80 3.26 0.87
N PHE A 51 20.20 4.32 1.58
CA PHE A 51 21.48 4.42 2.30
C PHE A 51 21.32 4.30 3.82
N SER A 52 20.09 4.37 4.33
CA SER A 52 19.77 4.13 5.73
C SER A 52 19.28 2.69 5.87
N SER A 53 20.09 1.83 6.48
CA SER A 53 19.74 0.41 6.71
C SER A 53 18.39 0.28 7.41
N LEU A 54 18.09 1.21 8.33
CA LEU A 54 16.86 1.25 9.15
C LEU A 54 15.58 1.61 8.38
N ASP A 55 15.70 2.12 7.15
CA ASP A 55 14.57 2.56 6.33
C ASP A 55 14.19 1.58 5.20
N GLY A 56 14.91 0.45 5.12
CA GLY A 56 14.61 -0.65 4.22
C GLY A 56 13.40 -1.49 4.66
N THR A 57 12.96 -2.39 3.78
CA THR A 57 11.93 -3.40 4.09
C THR A 57 12.32 -4.32 5.24
N ALA A 58 13.62 -4.43 5.56
CA ALA A 58 14.13 -5.25 6.66
C ALA A 58 13.52 -4.91 8.03
N PHE A 59 13.01 -3.69 8.24
CA PHE A 59 12.43 -3.24 9.50
C PHE A 59 10.91 -3.03 9.43
N ARG A 60 10.28 -3.51 8.36
CA ARG A 60 8.82 -3.57 8.26
C ARG A 60 8.40 -5.02 8.15
N ARG A 61 7.26 -5.34 8.74
CA ARG A 61 6.71 -6.70 8.66
C ARG A 61 5.20 -6.66 8.55
N VAL A 62 4.67 -7.65 7.84
CA VAL A 62 3.23 -7.87 7.69
C VAL A 62 2.86 -9.10 8.51
N ARG A 63 1.89 -8.94 9.41
CA ARG A 63 1.28 -10.03 10.18
C ARG A 63 -0.12 -10.27 9.65
N ILE A 64 -0.47 -11.53 9.47
CA ILE A 64 -1.76 -11.95 8.90
C ILE A 64 -2.45 -12.79 9.94
N PHE A 65 -3.66 -12.41 10.31
CA PHE A 65 -4.52 -13.16 11.22
C PHE A 65 -5.78 -13.59 10.49
N VAL A 66 -6.17 -14.84 10.69
CA VAL A 66 -7.38 -15.41 10.12
C VAL A 66 -8.28 -15.90 11.24
N GLN A 67 -9.54 -15.47 11.18
CA GLN A 67 -10.59 -15.87 12.12
C GLN A 67 -11.69 -16.66 11.40
N ALA A 68 -12.14 -17.73 12.04
CA ALA A 68 -13.26 -18.57 11.66
C ALA A 68 -13.92 -19.16 12.93
N PRO A 69 -15.09 -19.82 12.86
CA PRO A 69 -15.72 -20.40 14.04
C PRO A 69 -14.77 -21.39 14.75
N GLY A 70 -14.33 -21.02 15.96
CA GLY A 70 -13.38 -21.83 16.75
C GLY A 70 -11.91 -21.75 16.32
N ARG A 71 -11.55 -20.81 15.43
CA ARG A 71 -10.18 -20.63 14.94
C ARG A 71 -9.81 -19.15 14.91
N ASP A 72 -8.75 -18.79 15.60
CA ASP A 72 -8.07 -17.50 15.49
C ASP A 72 -6.58 -17.78 15.46
N GLU A 73 -5.95 -17.63 14.29
CA GLU A 73 -4.53 -17.95 14.13
C GLU A 73 -3.80 -16.91 13.30
N GLU A 74 -2.52 -16.73 13.64
CA GLU A 74 -1.57 -16.01 12.81
C GLU A 74 -1.06 -16.95 11.71
N LEU A 75 -1.14 -16.48 10.46
CA LEU A 75 -0.67 -17.20 9.30
C LEU A 75 0.69 -16.69 8.84
N GLU A 76 1.58 -17.63 8.51
CA GLU A 76 2.79 -17.32 7.77
C GLU A 76 2.47 -16.98 6.30
N ILE A 77 3.22 -16.01 5.77
CA ILE A 77 3.13 -15.59 4.37
C ILE A 77 3.62 -16.73 3.48
N SER A 78 2.76 -17.27 2.62
CA SER A 78 3.21 -18.29 1.66
C SER A 78 4.00 -17.68 0.50
N PRO A 79 4.80 -18.50 -0.22
CA PRO A 79 5.53 -18.05 -1.41
C PRO A 79 4.63 -17.39 -2.47
N SER A 80 3.39 -17.87 -2.61
CA SER A 80 2.41 -17.27 -3.54
C SER A 80 1.92 -15.88 -3.13
N GLN A 81 2.11 -15.49 -1.86
CA GLN A 81 1.64 -14.23 -1.28
C GLN A 81 2.77 -13.22 -1.06
N GLU A 82 4.04 -13.64 -1.08
CA GLU A 82 5.22 -12.79 -0.85
C GLU A 82 5.18 -11.48 -1.64
N ARG A 83 4.86 -11.55 -2.94
CA ARG A 83 4.83 -10.35 -3.79
C ARG A 83 3.74 -9.35 -3.36
N LEU A 84 2.60 -9.84 -2.87
CA LEU A 84 1.53 -8.98 -2.36
C LEU A 84 1.87 -8.44 -0.97
N ALA A 85 2.45 -9.28 -0.12
CA ALA A 85 2.94 -8.91 1.21
C ALA A 85 3.98 -7.79 1.11
N ALA A 86 5.04 -7.99 0.31
CA ALA A 86 6.08 -6.97 0.08
C ALA A 86 5.51 -5.65 -0.45
N ARG A 87 4.50 -5.71 -1.34
CA ARG A 87 3.84 -4.50 -1.86
C ARG A 87 3.02 -3.77 -0.81
N ALA A 88 2.37 -4.49 0.10
CA ALA A 88 1.59 -3.93 1.20
C ALA A 88 2.51 -3.38 2.31
N GLU A 89 3.63 -4.05 2.57
CA GLU A 89 4.67 -3.60 3.50
C GLU A 89 5.30 -2.26 3.08
N LEU A 90 5.64 -2.13 1.79
CA LEU A 90 6.22 -0.90 1.22
C LEU A 90 5.24 0.28 1.18
N PHE A 91 3.94 -0.02 1.05
CA PHE A 91 2.88 0.99 0.93
C PHE A 91 1.57 0.37 1.41
N PRO A 92 1.27 0.50 2.71
CA PRO A 92 0.10 -0.12 3.31
C PRO A 92 -1.14 0.71 2.95
N SER A 93 -1.64 0.57 1.73
CA SER A 93 -2.92 1.15 1.32
C SER A 93 -4.03 0.11 1.39
N ASP A 94 -5.27 0.54 1.64
CA ASP A 94 -6.42 -0.38 1.76
C ASP A 94 -6.58 -1.27 0.53
N SER A 95 -6.42 -0.72 -0.68
CA SER A 95 -6.47 -1.51 -1.91
C SER A 95 -5.44 -2.64 -1.95
N LYS A 96 -4.23 -2.42 -1.41
CA LYS A 96 -3.18 -3.45 -1.38
C LYS A 96 -3.39 -4.45 -0.26
N LEU A 97 -3.77 -3.98 0.92
CA LEU A 97 -4.10 -4.84 2.06
C LEU A 97 -5.29 -5.73 1.72
N HIS A 98 -6.31 -5.19 1.07
CA HIS A 98 -7.45 -5.95 0.57
C HIS A 98 -7.05 -6.99 -0.48
N LYS A 99 -6.19 -6.65 -1.45
CA LYS A 99 -5.66 -7.64 -2.41
C LYS A 99 -4.89 -8.78 -1.73
N LEU A 100 -4.12 -8.47 -0.69
CA LEU A 100 -3.46 -9.48 0.12
C LEU A 100 -4.48 -10.33 0.90
N ALA A 101 -5.50 -9.71 1.49
CA ALA A 101 -6.55 -10.39 2.23
C ALA A 101 -7.35 -11.37 1.36
N ILE A 102 -7.70 -10.97 0.13
CA ILE A 102 -8.31 -11.86 -0.87
C ILE A 102 -7.39 -13.04 -1.15
N ALA A 103 -6.11 -12.79 -1.42
CA ALA A 103 -5.15 -13.86 -1.72
C ALA A 103 -4.96 -14.85 -0.54
N VAL A 104 -5.10 -14.38 0.70
CA VAL A 104 -5.11 -15.21 1.90
C VAL A 104 -6.39 -16.04 1.97
N ALA A 105 -7.57 -15.42 1.90
CA ALA A 105 -8.83 -16.13 1.95
C ALA A 105 -8.97 -17.16 0.82
N SER A 106 -8.56 -16.82 -0.41
CA SER A 106 -8.57 -17.75 -1.55
C SER A 106 -7.63 -18.95 -1.33
N ARG A 107 -6.48 -18.75 -0.66
CA ARG A 107 -5.56 -19.85 -0.32
C ARG A 107 -6.22 -20.80 0.68
N GLU A 108 -6.75 -20.29 1.77
CA GLU A 108 -7.37 -21.10 2.82
C GLU A 108 -8.58 -21.88 2.29
N LYS A 109 -9.42 -21.23 1.46
CA LYS A 109 -10.54 -21.91 0.78
C LYS A 109 -10.08 -23.07 -0.10
N ARG A 110 -8.92 -22.97 -0.78
CA ARG A 110 -8.36 -24.10 -1.57
C ARG A 110 -7.93 -25.27 -0.69
N TYR A 111 -7.56 -25.02 0.56
CA TYR A 111 -7.24 -26.07 1.54
C TYR A 111 -8.48 -26.53 2.33
N SER A 112 -9.69 -26.18 1.88
CA SER A 112 -10.96 -26.48 2.58
C SER A 112 -10.97 -26.00 4.03
N ARG A 113 -10.33 -24.87 4.28
CA ARG A 113 -10.30 -24.20 5.59
C ARG A 113 -11.23 -23.00 5.56
N ASP A 114 -12.11 -22.93 6.56
CA ASP A 114 -13.03 -21.80 6.71
C ASP A 114 -12.29 -20.51 7.11
N VAL A 115 -12.78 -19.40 6.58
CA VAL A 115 -12.27 -18.04 6.82
C VAL A 115 -13.46 -17.09 6.84
N THR A 116 -13.73 -16.50 7.99
CA THR A 116 -14.76 -15.46 8.16
C THR A 116 -14.14 -14.08 8.07
N THR A 117 -12.97 -13.87 8.69
CA THR A 117 -12.32 -12.56 8.73
C THR A 117 -10.82 -12.71 8.51
N VAL A 118 -10.26 -11.79 7.72
CA VAL A 118 -8.81 -11.65 7.52
C VAL A 118 -8.40 -10.28 8.07
N ARG A 119 -7.56 -10.28 9.10
CA ARG A 119 -6.94 -9.08 9.66
C ARG A 119 -5.47 -9.04 9.25
N ILE A 120 -5.04 -7.92 8.71
CA ILE A 120 -3.66 -7.68 8.28
C ILE A 120 -3.13 -6.48 9.03
N GLU A 121 -1.98 -6.66 9.66
CA GLU A 121 -1.29 -5.60 10.37
C GLU A 121 0.08 -5.37 9.76
N VAL A 122 0.42 -4.12 9.52
CA VAL A 122 1.74 -3.70 9.05
C VAL A 122 2.43 -2.97 10.18
N TRP A 123 3.59 -3.48 10.57
CA TRP A 123 4.39 -2.98 11.68
C TRP A 123 5.73 -2.45 11.17
N ARG A 124 6.30 -1.51 11.92
CA ARG A 124 7.65 -0.97 11.72
C ARG A 124 8.42 -1.09 13.02
N ALA A 125 9.68 -1.52 12.95
CA ALA A 125 10.63 -1.36 14.03
C ALA A 125 11.20 0.07 13.96
N ASP A 126 10.99 0.83 15.03
CA ASP A 126 11.67 2.10 15.29
C ASP A 126 12.79 1.85 16.30
N PHE A 127 13.87 2.63 16.22
CA PHE A 127 15.03 2.51 17.10
C PHE A 127 15.21 3.81 17.87
N ASN A 128 15.46 3.71 19.17
CA ASN A 128 15.84 4.87 19.98
C ASN A 128 17.33 5.22 19.80
N GLU A 129 17.80 6.25 20.50
CA GLU A 129 19.20 6.69 20.48
C GLU A 129 20.20 5.62 20.98
N TYR A 130 19.72 4.63 21.75
CA TYR A 130 20.48 3.49 22.25
C TYR A 130 20.34 2.24 21.38
N LEU A 131 19.74 2.35 20.19
CA LEU A 131 19.49 1.25 19.25
C LEU A 131 18.58 0.14 19.80
N GLU A 132 17.73 0.46 20.78
CA GLU A 132 16.69 -0.46 21.24
C GLU A 132 15.52 -0.44 20.26
N ALA A 133 15.15 -1.62 19.78
CA ALA A 133 14.04 -1.78 18.84
C ALA A 133 12.69 -1.71 19.57
N THR A 134 11.80 -0.86 19.09
CA THR A 134 10.39 -0.81 19.49
C THR A 134 9.50 -1.04 18.27
N ASP A 135 8.51 -1.91 18.39
CA ASP A 135 7.52 -2.13 17.36
C ASP A 135 6.42 -1.09 17.39
N ARG A 136 6.17 -0.45 16.24
CA ARG A 136 5.09 0.51 16.04
C ARG A 136 4.13 0.02 14.96
N PRO A 137 2.81 0.01 15.22
CA PRO A 137 1.84 -0.32 14.19
C PRO A 137 1.77 0.84 13.18
N LEU A 138 1.94 0.53 11.89
CA LEU A 138 1.78 1.49 10.79
C LEU A 138 0.34 1.52 10.30
N ARG A 139 -0.28 0.34 10.15
CA ARG A 139 -1.67 0.21 9.69
C ARG A 139 -2.24 -1.15 10.09
N ALA A 140 -3.52 -1.15 10.47
CA ALA A 140 -4.31 -2.36 10.61
C ALA A 140 -5.46 -2.30 9.60
N PHE A 141 -5.79 -3.44 9.00
CA PHE A 141 -6.87 -3.59 8.04
C PHE A 141 -7.59 -4.90 8.31
N THR A 142 -8.91 -4.84 8.40
CA THR A 142 -9.76 -6.01 8.63
C THR A 142 -10.75 -6.13 7.49
N TRP A 143 -10.86 -7.32 6.91
CA TRP A 143 -11.84 -7.63 5.89
C TRP A 143 -12.66 -8.85 6.28
N ASN A 144 -13.98 -8.69 6.28
CA ASN A 144 -14.92 -9.78 6.45
C ASN A 144 -15.20 -10.43 5.08
N VAL A 145 -14.93 -11.73 4.96
CA VAL A 145 -14.99 -12.46 3.69
C VAL A 145 -16.41 -12.54 3.12
N ASP A 146 -17.42 -12.52 3.99
CA ASP A 146 -18.83 -12.62 3.63
C ASP A 146 -19.47 -11.27 3.32
N GLN A 147 -18.76 -10.17 3.61
CA GLN A 147 -19.20 -8.82 3.28
C GLN A 147 -18.43 -8.31 2.06
N PRO A 148 -19.10 -7.79 1.02
CA PRO A 148 -18.41 -7.11 -0.06
C PRO A 148 -17.57 -5.97 0.54
N PRO A 149 -16.38 -5.68 -0.03
CA PRO A 149 -15.52 -4.63 0.51
C PRO A 149 -16.33 -3.33 0.64
N ASP A 150 -16.38 -2.78 1.85
CA ASP A 150 -16.97 -1.47 2.08
C ASP A 150 -16.31 -0.52 1.08
N ASN A 151 -17.16 0.06 0.25
CA ASN A 151 -16.84 0.97 -0.82
C ASN A 151 -16.03 2.16 -0.27
N ILE A 152 -14.71 2.07 -0.41
CA ILE A 152 -13.73 3.07 -0.03
C ILE A 152 -14.08 4.39 -0.74
N ARG A 153 -14.46 5.40 0.07
CA ARG A 153 -14.44 6.82 -0.32
C ARG A 153 -13.02 7.37 -0.27
#